data_AF-A0A0Q3F7Q8-F1
#
_entry.id   AF-A0A0Q3F7Q8-F1
#
_cell.length_a   1.000
_cell.length_b   1.000
_cell.length_c   1.000
_cell.angle_alpha   90.00
_cell.angle_beta   90.00
_cell.angle_gamma   90.00
#
_symmetry.space_group_name_H-M   'P 1'
#
loop_
_entity.id
_entity.type
_entity.pdbx_description
1 polymer ?
#
loop_
_entity_poly.entity_id
_entity_poly.type
_entity_poly.pdbx_seq_one_letter_code
_entity_poly.pdbx_strand_id
1 'polypeptide(L)'
;MCCEPKNVEHLFFTCDISKIFWQELAVMLDVNHFLCYEDVARWWPSNNNHAVINMASSAFMWTLWKFRNDLHFGWGKWSGLQVIWHRILCLLKRWRVLCPKKRYAKLDKCLAALESKAAEAPRFLPC
;
A
#
# COMPACT_ATOMS: atom_id res chain seq x y z
N MET A 1 2.66 -13.58 -4.82
CA MET A 1 1.27 -13.37 -4.32
C MET A 1 0.74 -14.75 -3.99
N CYS A 2 0.18 -14.96 -2.80
CA CYS A 2 -0.08 -16.30 -2.27
C CYS A 2 -0.89 -17.18 -3.23
N CYS A 3 -0.63 -18.48 -3.14
CA CYS A 3 -1.14 -19.53 -4.01
C CYS A 3 -2.58 -19.96 -3.61
N GLU A 4 -3.13 -19.32 -2.58
CA GLU A 4 -4.45 -19.57 -1.98
C GLU A 4 -5.62 -18.97 -2.78
N PRO A 5 -6.88 -19.41 -2.51
CA PRO A 5 -8.08 -18.89 -3.15
C PRO A 5 -8.21 -17.37 -2.97
N LYS A 6 -8.19 -16.64 -4.09
CA LYS A 6 -8.12 -15.17 -4.11
C LYS A 6 -9.50 -14.54 -4.01
N ASN A 7 -10.11 -14.55 -2.82
CA ASN A 7 -11.21 -13.63 -2.54
C ASN A 7 -10.66 -12.23 -2.17
N VAL A 8 -11.54 -11.23 -2.15
CA VAL A 8 -11.15 -9.81 -1.93
C VAL A 8 -10.54 -9.61 -0.54
N GLU A 9 -11.09 -10.29 0.47
CA GLU A 9 -10.62 -10.23 1.86
C GLU A 9 -9.20 -10.79 1.98
N HIS A 10 -8.93 -11.93 1.34
CA HIS A 10 -7.59 -12.50 1.28
C HIS A 10 -6.61 -11.59 0.57
N LEU A 11 -6.98 -11.07 -0.60
CA LEU A 11 -6.11 -10.18 -1.37
C LEU A 11 -5.68 -8.97 -0.53
N PHE A 12 -6.61 -8.32 0.17
CA PHE A 12 -6.32 -7.06 0.84
C PHE A 12 -5.88 -7.21 2.29
N PHE A 13 -6.36 -8.18 3.06
CA PHE A 13 -6.20 -8.16 4.51
C PHE A 13 -5.61 -9.44 5.09
N THR A 14 -6.01 -10.62 4.60
CA THR A 14 -5.61 -11.87 5.28
C THR A 14 -4.39 -12.57 4.69
N CYS A 15 -3.98 -12.22 3.46
CA CYS A 15 -2.71 -12.68 2.86
C CYS A 15 -1.49 -12.16 3.66
N ASP A 16 -0.50 -13.01 3.91
CA ASP A 16 0.72 -12.64 4.67
C ASP A 16 1.50 -11.50 4.03
N ILE A 17 1.57 -11.48 2.70
CA ILE A 17 2.15 -10.36 1.96
C ILE A 17 1.41 -9.08 2.34
N SER A 18 0.08 -9.07 2.26
CA SER A 18 -0.73 -7.90 2.52
C SER A 18 -0.64 -7.42 3.97
N LYS A 19 -0.62 -8.34 4.94
CA LYS A 19 -0.40 -8.03 6.36
C LYS A 19 0.92 -7.29 6.61
N ILE A 20 2.00 -7.72 5.96
CA ILE A 20 3.32 -7.06 6.07
C ILE A 20 3.23 -5.62 5.57
N PHE A 21 2.62 -5.40 4.40
CA PHE A 21 2.43 -4.03 3.89
C PHE A 21 1.56 -3.18 4.80
N TRP A 22 0.46 -3.72 5.33
CA TRP A 22 -0.39 -2.99 6.25
C TRP A 22 0.31 -2.61 7.54
N GLN A 23 1.09 -3.53 8.11
CA GLN A 23 1.89 -3.27 9.30
C GLN A 23 2.93 -2.17 9.04
N GLU A 24 3.68 -2.26 7.94
CA GLU A 24 4.69 -1.25 7.60
C GLU A 24 4.05 0.10 7.26
N LEU A 25 2.91 0.13 6.55
CA LEU A 25 2.15 1.35 6.27
C LEU A 25 1.60 1.99 7.55
N ALA A 26 1.11 1.19 8.50
CA ALA A 26 0.61 1.70 9.78
C ALA A 26 1.70 2.48 10.53
N VAL A 27 2.92 1.91 10.58
CA VAL A 27 4.10 2.57 11.15
C VAL A 27 4.44 3.86 10.41
N MET A 28 4.45 3.86 9.06
CA MET A 28 4.77 5.06 8.27
C MET A 28 3.76 6.20 8.48
N LEU A 29 2.49 5.86 8.70
CA LEU A 29 1.38 6.81 8.79
C LEU A 29 1.08 7.28 10.22
N ASP A 30 1.77 6.68 11.20
CA ASP A 30 1.57 6.89 12.64
C ASP A 30 0.14 6.54 13.05
N VAL A 31 -0.28 5.31 12.74
CA VAL A 31 -1.58 4.75 13.12
C VAL A 31 -1.40 3.37 13.74
N ASN A 32 -2.34 2.96 14.60
CA ASN A 32 -2.20 1.72 15.37
C ASN A 32 -2.11 0.47 14.48
N HIS A 33 -3.03 0.30 13.53
CA HIS A 33 -3.09 -0.88 12.66
C HIS A 33 -4.08 -0.69 11.49
N PHE A 34 -3.96 -1.60 10.51
CA PHE A 34 -4.94 -1.88 9.46
C PHE A 34 -5.10 -3.40 9.34
N LEU A 35 -5.99 -4.00 10.14
CA LEU A 35 -6.15 -5.45 10.19
C LEU A 35 -7.28 -5.94 9.29
N CYS A 36 -8.28 -5.09 9.04
CA CYS A 36 -9.44 -5.39 8.23
C CYS A 36 -9.94 -4.16 7.45
N TYR A 37 -11.01 -4.35 6.68
CA TYR A 37 -11.68 -3.30 5.93
C TYR A 37 -12.11 -2.13 6.81
N GLU A 38 -12.70 -2.39 7.97
CA GLU A 38 -13.25 -1.37 8.88
C GLU A 38 -12.16 -0.44 9.41
N ASP A 39 -10.95 -0.96 9.68
CA ASP A 39 -9.80 -0.17 10.13
C ASP A 39 -9.33 0.85 9.07
N VAL A 40 -9.53 0.52 7.80
CA VAL A 40 -9.25 1.43 6.67
C VAL A 40 -10.43 2.38 6.46
N ALA A 41 -11.65 1.85 6.44
CA ALA A 41 -12.86 2.58 6.10
C ALA A 41 -13.19 3.69 7.11
N ARG A 42 -12.83 3.52 8.39
CA ARG A 42 -13.06 4.54 9.44
C ARG A 42 -12.44 5.90 9.14
N TRP A 43 -11.44 5.97 8.27
CA TRP A 43 -10.73 7.20 7.92
C TRP A 43 -11.37 7.97 6.76
N TRP A 44 -12.24 7.32 5.98
CA TRP A 44 -12.85 7.90 4.78
C TRP A 44 -13.78 9.08 5.05
N PRO A 45 -14.65 9.06 6.10
CA PRO A 45 -15.60 10.15 6.32
C PRO A 45 -14.93 11.53 6.52
N SER A 46 -13.73 11.59 7.10
CA SER A 46 -12.98 12.83 7.31
C SER A 46 -11.76 12.93 6.40
N ASN A 47 -11.95 12.71 5.10
CA ASN A 47 -10.84 12.64 4.14
C ASN A 47 -9.93 13.86 4.12
N ASN A 48 -10.44 15.08 4.28
CA ASN A 48 -9.59 16.27 4.32
C ASN A 48 -8.61 16.26 5.52
N ASN A 49 -9.01 15.62 6.63
CA ASN A 49 -8.16 15.47 7.81
C ASN A 49 -7.20 14.29 7.70
N HIS A 50 -7.63 13.21 7.03
CA HIS A 50 -6.87 11.97 6.90
C HIS A 50 -6.38 11.71 5.48
N ALA A 51 -6.21 12.76 4.66
CA ALA A 51 -5.94 12.65 3.24
C ALA A 51 -4.75 11.75 2.93
N VAL A 52 -3.64 11.90 3.67
CA VAL A 52 -2.43 11.07 3.46
C VAL A 52 -2.69 9.60 3.80
N ILE A 53 -3.46 9.31 4.86
CA ILE A 53 -3.82 7.94 5.25
C ILE A 53 -4.67 7.32 4.14
N ASN A 54 -5.72 8.02 3.70
CA ASN A 54 -6.64 7.54 2.67
C ASN A 54 -5.96 7.38 1.32
N MET A 55 -5.04 8.28 0.95
CA MET A 55 -4.25 8.16 -0.26
C MET A 55 -3.32 6.95 -0.21
N ALA A 56 -2.59 6.75 0.89
CA ALA A 56 -1.64 5.64 1.03
C ALA A 56 -2.35 4.28 1.07
N SER A 57 -3.43 4.15 1.84
CA SER A 57 -4.24 2.92 1.89
C SER A 57 -4.87 2.60 0.54
N SER A 58 -5.44 3.59 -0.15
CA SER A 58 -6.00 3.41 -1.50
C SER A 58 -4.92 3.05 -2.53
N ALA A 59 -3.75 3.68 -2.46
CA ALA A 59 -2.64 3.41 -3.36
C ALA A 59 -2.13 1.98 -3.20
N PHE A 60 -2.06 1.50 -1.96
CA PHE A 60 -1.70 0.12 -1.65
C PHE A 60 -2.73 -0.88 -2.20
N MET A 61 -4.01 -0.71 -1.87
CA MET A 61 -5.08 -1.60 -2.37
C MET A 61 -5.13 -1.61 -3.90
N TRP A 62 -5.05 -0.44 -4.54
CA TRP A 62 -5.00 -0.36 -6.00
C TRP A 62 -3.79 -1.07 -6.59
N THR A 63 -2.62 -0.91 -5.97
CA THR A 63 -1.39 -1.58 -6.39
C THR A 63 -1.52 -3.10 -6.30
N LEU A 64 -2.05 -3.63 -5.19
CA LEU A 64 -2.28 -5.06 -5.04
C LEU A 64 -3.27 -5.60 -6.07
N TRP A 65 -4.39 -4.91 -6.28
CA TRP A 65 -5.38 -5.29 -7.28
C TRP A 65 -4.77 -5.38 -8.68
N LYS A 66 -4.04 -4.32 -9.10
CA LYS A 66 -3.37 -4.30 -10.40
C LYS A 66 -2.28 -5.36 -10.50
N PHE A 67 -1.46 -5.51 -9.47
CA PHE A 67 -0.37 -6.48 -9.47
C PHE A 67 -0.89 -7.92 -9.54
N ARG A 68 -2.02 -8.22 -8.89
CA ARG A 68 -2.71 -9.52 -9.02
C ARG A 68 -3.14 -9.78 -10.46
N ASN A 69 -3.71 -8.76 -11.11
CA ASN A 69 -4.17 -8.87 -12.50
C ASN A 69 -2.98 -9.06 -13.44
N ASP A 70 -1.89 -8.29 -13.28
CA ASP A 70 -0.65 -8.44 -14.05
C ASP A 70 -0.12 -9.88 -13.97
N LEU A 71 -0.12 -10.49 -12.78
CA LEU A 71 0.28 -11.88 -12.59
C LEU A 71 -0.69 -12.89 -13.22
N HIS A 72 -2.00 -12.64 -13.14
CA HIS A 72 -3.01 -13.53 -13.69
C HIS A 72 -2.95 -13.59 -15.23
N PHE A 73 -2.70 -12.45 -15.88
CA PHE A 73 -2.57 -12.36 -17.34
C PHE A 73 -1.14 -12.61 -17.85
N GLY A 74 -0.19 -12.90 -16.96
CA GLY A 74 1.21 -13.13 -17.34
C GLY A 74 1.98 -11.87 -17.79
N TRP A 75 1.47 -10.68 -17.48
CA TRP A 75 2.08 -9.39 -17.85
C TRP A 75 3.10 -8.89 -16.82
N GLY A 76 3.29 -9.60 -15.72
CA GLY A 76 4.23 -9.24 -14.66
C GLY A 76 4.98 -10.45 -14.11
N LYS A 77 6.14 -10.19 -13.50
CA LYS A 77 6.91 -11.18 -12.73
C LYS A 77 6.98 -10.73 -11.27
N TRP A 78 6.89 -11.69 -10.35
CA TRP A 78 7.17 -11.44 -8.94
C TRP A 78 8.69 -11.34 -8.73
N SER A 79 9.14 -10.23 -8.17
CA SER A 79 10.55 -9.96 -7.89
C SER A 79 10.80 -9.50 -6.45
N GLY A 80 9.89 -9.86 -5.53
CA GLY A 80 9.94 -9.48 -4.11
C GLY A 80 9.04 -8.29 -3.75
N LEU A 81 8.95 -7.99 -2.45
CA LEU A 81 8.05 -6.96 -1.89
C LEU A 81 8.31 -5.55 -2.47
N GLN A 82 9.56 -5.25 -2.82
CA GLN A 82 10.03 -3.94 -3.26
C GLN A 82 9.33 -3.47 -4.53
N VAL A 83 8.91 -4.39 -5.40
CA VAL A 83 8.14 -4.03 -6.60
C VAL A 83 6.80 -3.37 -6.25
N ILE A 84 6.17 -3.79 -5.15
CA ILE A 84 4.92 -3.21 -4.67
C ILE A 84 5.21 -1.86 -4.01
N TRP A 85 6.24 -1.76 -3.14
CA TRP A 85 6.64 -0.49 -2.53
C TRP A 85 6.93 0.59 -3.57
N HIS A 86 7.70 0.24 -4.61
CA HIS A 86 8.01 1.14 -5.72
C HIS A 86 6.75 1.59 -6.47
N ARG A 87 5.80 0.68 -6.73
CA ARG A 87 4.53 1.01 -7.39
C ARG A 87 3.66 1.95 -6.55
N ILE A 88 3.58 1.73 -5.23
CA ILE A 88 2.87 2.63 -4.30
C ILE A 88 3.53 4.01 -4.31
N LEU A 89 4.86 4.08 -4.20
CA LEU A 89 5.62 5.32 -4.24
C LEU A 89 5.33 6.12 -5.52
N CYS A 90 5.46 5.50 -6.68
CA CYS A 90 5.19 6.14 -7.96
C CYS A 90 3.75 6.64 -8.07
N LEU A 91 2.80 5.85 -7.55
CA LEU A 91 1.38 6.22 -7.56
C LEU A 91 1.11 7.43 -6.66
N LEU A 92 1.65 7.45 -5.44
CA LEU A 92 1.50 8.58 -4.52
C LEU A 92 2.20 9.84 -5.03
N LYS A 93 3.37 9.73 -5.67
CA LYS A 93 4.01 10.86 -6.36
C LYS A 93 3.09 11.48 -7.41
N ARG A 94 2.41 10.65 -8.22
CA ARG A 94 1.42 11.11 -9.21
C ARG A 94 0.18 11.70 -8.56
N TRP A 95 -0.29 11.11 -7.47
CA TRP A 95 -1.47 11.57 -6.72
C TRP A 95 -1.19 12.78 -5.84
N ARG A 96 0.05 13.30 -5.78
CA ARG A 96 0.39 14.49 -4.98
C ARG A 96 -0.56 15.65 -5.22
N VAL A 97 -1.02 15.85 -6.46
CA VAL A 97 -1.99 16.91 -6.84
C VAL A 97 -3.34 16.80 -6.11
N LEU A 98 -3.73 15.60 -5.67
CA LEU A 98 -4.96 15.35 -4.92
C LEU A 98 -4.82 15.67 -3.43
N CYS A 99 -3.58 15.84 -2.94
CA CYS A 99 -3.31 16.09 -1.54
C CYS A 99 -3.54 17.58 -1.21
N PRO A 100 -4.29 17.91 -0.14
CA PRO A 100 -4.37 19.29 0.34
C PRO A 100 -2.97 19.83 0.70
N LYS A 101 -2.63 21.04 0.25
CA LYS A 101 -1.29 21.64 0.48
C LYS A 101 -0.86 21.62 1.96
N LYS A 102 -1.80 21.86 2.89
CA LYS A 102 -1.58 21.79 4.35
C LYS A 102 -1.08 20.43 4.85
N ARG A 103 -1.22 19.36 4.05
CA ARG A 103 -0.79 17.99 4.35
C ARG A 103 0.49 17.58 3.63
N TYR A 104 1.09 18.45 2.82
CA TYR A 104 2.30 18.13 2.05
C TYR A 104 3.44 17.62 2.92
N ALA A 105 3.71 18.26 4.07
CA ALA A 105 4.75 17.78 4.98
C ALA A 105 4.53 16.33 5.45
N LYS A 106 3.28 15.93 5.74
CA LYS A 106 2.95 14.55 6.12
C LYS A 106 3.08 13.60 4.92
N LEU A 107 2.68 14.03 3.73
CA LEU A 107 2.86 13.26 2.50
C LEU A 107 4.35 13.06 2.17
N ASP A 108 5.16 14.11 2.26
CA ASP A 108 6.60 14.07 2.00
C ASP A 108 7.32 13.13 2.96
N LYS A 109 6.96 13.14 4.24
CA LYS A 109 7.46 12.15 5.22
C LYS A 109 7.10 10.71 4.83
N CYS A 110 5.86 10.48 4.38
CA CYS A 110 5.42 9.17 3.92
C CYS A 110 6.14 8.73 2.63
N LEU A 111 6.33 9.64 1.67
CA LEU A 111 7.09 9.38 0.44
C LEU A 111 8.55 9.03 0.73
N ALA A 112 9.21 9.76 1.64
CA ALA A 112 10.58 9.46 2.05
C ALA A 112 10.70 8.07 2.71
N ALA A 113 9.73 7.69 3.56
CA ALA A 113 9.70 6.34 4.14
C ALA A 113 9.49 5.25 3.09
N LEU A 114 8.62 5.49 2.11
CA LEU A 114 8.39 4.58 0.97
C LEU A 114 9.62 4.48 0.07
N GLU A 115 10.34 5.57 -0.16
CA GLU A 115 11.61 5.57 -0.90
C GLU A 115 12.65 4.70 -0.21
N SER A 116 12.79 4.84 1.12
CA SER A 116 13.67 3.99 1.90
C SER A 116 13.28 2.51 1.77
N LYS A 117 11.99 2.16 1.88
CA LYS A 117 11.52 0.78 1.68
C LYS A 117 11.74 0.24 0.27
N ALA A 118 11.49 1.07 -0.74
CA ALA A 118 11.67 0.66 -2.13
C ALA A 118 13.14 0.44 -2.50
N ALA A 119 14.08 1.08 -1.78
CA ALA A 119 15.52 0.94 -1.96
C ALA A 119 16.14 -0.22 -1.17
N GLU A 120 15.41 -0.83 -0.22
CA GLU A 120 15.88 -2.03 0.49
C GLU A 120 16.15 -3.19 -0.47
N ALA A 121 17.01 -4.14 -0.07
CA ALA A 121 17.25 -5.35 -0.86
C ALA A 121 15.95 -6.17 -1.06
N PRO A 122 15.72 -6.76 -2.25
CA PRO A 122 14.53 -7.55 -2.53
C PRO A 122 14.22 -8.59 -1.44
N ARG A 123 13.10 -8.43 -0.75
CA ARG A 123 12.58 -9.40 0.21
C ARG A 123 11.66 -10.35 -0.55
N PHE A 124 12.06 -11.60 -0.62
CA PHE A 124 11.24 -12.68 -1.15
C PHE A 124 10.53 -13.36 0.02
N LEU A 125 9.22 -13.57 -0.12
CA LEU A 125 8.47 -14.44 0.77
C LEU A 125 8.17 -15.73 0.01
N PRO A 126 8.37 -16.90 0.65
CA PRO A 126 7.95 -18.16 0.05
C PRO A 126 6.42 -18.13 -0.15
N CYS A 127 5.99 -18.49 -1.37
CA CYS A 127 4.83 -19.36 -1.50
C CYS A 127 5.39 -20.77 -1.24
#